data_AF-A0A4S3PQL0-F1
#
_entry.id   AF-A0A4S3PQL0-F1
#
_cell.length_a   1.000
_cell.length_b   1.000
_cell.length_c   1.000
_cell.angle_alpha   90.00
_cell.angle_beta   90.00
_cell.angle_gamma   90.00
#
_symmetry.space_group_name_H-M   'P 1'
#
loop_
_entity.id
_entity.type
_entity.pdbx_description
1 polymer ?
#
loop_
_entity_poly.entity_id
_entity_poly.type
_entity_poly.pdbx_seq_one_letter_code
_entity_poly.pdbx_strand_id
1 'polypeptide(L)'
;MAYYIWISINALLVISTFIYIWIFRTHDSQILTLGQAFAQIALILFIINVNMYFIFLVIRRTKVRKLKITLAKMSRYMMKSHIKLAIIGTMLIVFHGGIMLVKLGEIVGYASPKIISGMIAILCLALTMFAGYLRHKKSSGIRRKFHYTTAFIFTFVFLTHLFLPI
;
A
#
# COMPACT_ATOMS: atom_id res chain seq x y z
N MET A 1 -8.14 23.75 0.67
CA MET A 1 -6.66 23.70 0.58
C MET A 1 -6.11 22.31 0.93
N ALA A 2 -6.22 21.83 2.17
CA ALA A 2 -5.63 20.55 2.59
C ALA A 2 -6.07 19.31 1.79
N TYR A 3 -7.32 19.24 1.33
CA TYR A 3 -7.79 18.12 0.52
C TYR A 3 -7.21 18.12 -0.91
N TYR A 4 -6.94 19.30 -1.50
CA TYR A 4 -6.27 19.39 -2.80
C TYR A 4 -4.84 18.90 -2.70
N ILE A 5 -4.11 19.33 -1.66
CA ILE A 5 -2.75 18.85 -1.39
C ILE A 5 -2.73 17.32 -1.26
N TRP A 6 -3.67 16.75 -0.49
CA TRP A 6 -3.79 15.30 -0.33
C TRP A 6 -4.07 14.57 -1.66
N ILE A 7 -5.00 15.07 -2.49
CA ILE A 7 -5.28 14.48 -3.80
C ILE A 7 -4.05 14.60 -4.72
N SER A 8 -3.41 15.76 -4.76
CA SER A 8 -2.21 16.01 -5.56
C SER A 8 -1.07 15.08 -5.16
N ILE A 9 -0.82 14.88 -3.86
CA ILE A 9 0.24 13.96 -3.39
C ILE A 9 -0.05 12.52 -3.85
N ASN A 10 -1.29 12.05 -3.75
CA ASN A 10 -1.64 10.70 -4.21
C ASN A 10 -1.51 10.56 -5.74
N ALA A 11 -1.98 11.55 -6.49
CA ALA A 11 -1.86 11.56 -7.95
C ALA A 11 -0.39 11.57 -8.37
N LEU A 12 0.43 12.43 -7.77
CA LEU A 12 1.86 12.51 -8.02
C LEU A 12 2.58 11.20 -7.66
N LEU A 13 2.23 10.56 -6.54
CA LEU A 13 2.80 9.26 -6.18
C LEU A 13 2.47 8.20 -7.24
N VAL A 14 1.22 8.09 -7.69
CA VAL A 14 0.84 7.13 -8.74
C VAL A 14 1.53 7.44 -10.06
N ILE A 15 1.55 8.69 -10.50
CA ILE A 15 2.16 9.09 -11.78
C ILE A 15 3.67 8.87 -11.75
N SER A 16 4.35 9.33 -10.70
CA SER A 16 5.80 9.20 -10.57
C SER A 16 6.24 7.74 -10.52
N THR A 17 5.53 6.90 -9.77
CA THR A 17 5.82 5.46 -9.70
C THR A 17 5.52 4.74 -11.01
N PHE A 18 4.44 5.11 -11.70
CA PHE A 18 4.16 4.59 -13.04
C PHE A 18 5.30 4.92 -14.02
N ILE A 19 5.71 6.19 -14.09
CA ILE A 19 6.84 6.63 -14.92
C ILE A 19 8.12 5.87 -14.53
N TYR A 20 8.42 5.80 -13.24
CA TYR A 20 9.63 5.15 -12.73
C TYR A 20 9.69 3.65 -13.08
N ILE A 21 8.59 2.92 -12.87
CA ILE A 21 8.55 1.47 -13.10
C ILE A 21 8.58 1.16 -14.60
N TRP A 22 7.76 1.85 -15.39
CA TRP A 22 7.55 1.47 -16.80
C TRP A 22 8.56 2.10 -17.77
N ILE A 23 9.17 3.23 -17.43
CA ILE A 23 10.16 3.89 -18.30
C ILE A 23 11.59 3.59 -17.87
N PHE A 24 11.88 3.63 -16.56
CA PHE A 24 13.25 3.51 -16.06
C PHE A 24 13.64 2.10 -15.61
N ARG A 25 12.69 1.16 -15.51
CA ARG A 25 12.95 -0.22 -15.10
C ARG A 25 12.42 -1.23 -16.11
N THR A 26 12.61 -1.03 -17.40
CA THR A 26 12.22 -2.06 -18.37
C THR A 26 13.03 -3.35 -18.15
N HIS A 27 12.34 -4.50 -18.20
CA HIS A 27 12.98 -5.81 -18.16
C HIS A 27 12.67 -6.56 -19.46
N ASP A 28 13.67 -7.23 -20.02
CA ASP A 28 13.50 -8.06 -21.22
C ASP A 28 12.71 -9.35 -20.92
N SER A 29 12.74 -9.78 -19.66
CA SER A 29 12.07 -11.00 -19.23
C SER A 29 10.58 -10.78 -18.94
N GLN A 30 9.71 -11.49 -19.66
CA GLN A 30 8.26 -11.42 -19.48
C GLN A 30 7.81 -11.69 -18.03
N ILE A 31 8.48 -12.60 -17.32
CA ILE A 31 8.12 -12.91 -15.92
C ILE A 31 8.45 -11.75 -14.98
N LEU A 32 9.56 -11.04 -15.22
CA LEU A 32 9.92 -9.85 -14.44
C LEU A 32 8.93 -8.72 -14.72
N THR A 33 8.55 -8.51 -15.98
CA THR A 33 7.53 -7.54 -16.38
C THR A 33 6.17 -7.85 -15.76
N LEU A 34 5.80 -9.13 -15.65
CA LEU A 34 4.60 -9.54 -14.90
C LEU A 34 4.71 -9.18 -13.42
N GLY A 35 5.87 -9.43 -12.80
CA GLY A 35 6.15 -9.02 -11.43
C GLY A 35 6.04 -7.50 -11.22
N GLN A 36 6.42 -6.69 -12.20
CA GLN A 36 6.25 -5.23 -12.17
C GLN A 36 4.79 -4.80 -12.29
N ALA A 37 4.03 -5.45 -13.17
CA ALA A 37 2.59 -5.21 -13.27
C ALA A 37 1.89 -5.52 -11.94
N PHE A 38 2.24 -6.62 -11.27
CA PHE A 38 1.73 -6.94 -9.94
C PHE A 38 2.08 -5.86 -8.91
N ALA A 39 3.32 -5.35 -8.91
CA ALA A 39 3.72 -4.25 -8.04
C ALA A 39 2.91 -2.97 -8.29
N GLN A 40 2.72 -2.59 -9.55
CA GLN A 40 1.97 -1.38 -9.90
C GLN A 40 0.50 -1.47 -9.46
N ILE A 41 -0.16 -2.59 -9.73
CA ILE A 41 -1.55 -2.80 -9.32
C ILE A 41 -1.65 -2.84 -7.79
N ALA A 42 -0.74 -3.55 -7.12
CA ALA A 42 -0.68 -3.61 -5.67
C ALA A 42 -0.48 -2.23 -5.02
N LEU A 43 0.40 -1.39 -5.57
CA LEU A 43 0.61 -0.02 -5.11
C LEU A 43 -0.68 0.80 -5.19
N ILE A 44 -1.43 0.71 -6.29
CA ILE A 44 -2.71 1.42 -6.44
C ILE A 44 -3.71 0.95 -5.37
N LEU A 45 -3.84 -0.36 -5.19
CA LEU A 45 -4.73 -0.94 -4.17
C LEU A 45 -4.33 -0.54 -2.74
N PHE A 46 -3.02 -0.51 -2.47
CA PHE A 46 -2.44 -0.06 -1.20
C PHE A 46 -2.75 1.42 -0.94
N ILE A 47 -2.55 2.29 -1.93
CA ILE A 47 -2.86 3.73 -1.85
C ILE A 47 -4.34 3.92 -1.53
N ILE A 48 -5.25 3.22 -2.21
CA ILE A 48 -6.69 3.29 -1.91
C ILE A 48 -6.97 2.85 -0.46
N ASN A 49 -6.30 1.79 0.00
CA ASN A 49 -6.45 1.24 1.35
C ASN A 49 -6.01 2.23 2.45
N VAL A 50 -4.78 2.77 2.33
CA VAL A 50 -4.21 3.68 3.34
C VAL A 50 -4.94 5.03 3.37
N ASN A 51 -5.48 5.46 2.23
CA ASN A 51 -6.23 6.71 2.10
C ASN A 51 -7.49 6.80 2.97
N MET A 52 -8.05 5.67 3.38
CA MET A 52 -9.16 5.66 4.33
C MET A 52 -8.85 6.43 5.62
N TYR A 53 -7.62 6.33 6.14
CA TYR A 53 -7.23 7.06 7.34
C TYR A 53 -7.28 8.58 7.13
N PHE A 54 -6.72 9.06 6.02
CA PHE A 54 -6.68 10.48 5.68
C PHE A 54 -8.09 11.03 5.45
N ILE A 55 -8.98 10.26 4.79
CA ILE A 55 -10.39 10.64 4.63
C ILE A 55 -11.06 10.83 6.00
N PHE A 56 -10.85 9.91 6.94
CA PHE A 56 -11.40 10.06 8.30
C PHE A 56 -10.81 11.26 9.05
N LEU A 57 -9.53 11.58 8.83
CA LEU A 57 -8.90 12.77 9.40
C LEU A 57 -9.54 14.06 8.84
N VAL A 58 -9.72 14.14 7.52
CA VAL A 58 -10.36 15.30 6.86
C VAL A 58 -11.81 15.46 7.33
N ILE A 59 -12.58 14.37 7.46
CA ILE A 59 -13.95 14.40 8.01
C ILE A 59 -13.97 15.02 9.41
N ARG A 60 -13.00 14.66 10.28
CA ARG A 60 -12.91 15.17 11.66
C ARG A 60 -12.54 16.66 11.71
N ARG A 61 -11.68 17.12 10.81
CA ARG A 61 -11.13 18.49 10.82
C ARG A 61 -11.94 19.50 10.02
N THR A 62 -12.70 19.05 9.02
CA THR A 62 -13.46 19.98 8.17
C THR A 62 -14.67 20.58 8.89
N LYS A 63 -14.82 21.91 8.76
CA LYS A 63 -16.01 22.66 9.19
C LYS A 63 -17.11 22.67 8.11
N VAL A 64 -16.78 22.34 6.86
CA VAL A 64 -17.72 22.38 5.73
C VAL A 64 -18.64 21.17 5.76
N ARG A 65 -19.93 21.39 6.09
CA ARG A 65 -20.93 20.31 6.24
C ARG A 65 -21.11 19.48 4.96
N LYS A 66 -21.21 20.12 3.79
CA LYS A 66 -21.38 19.43 2.50
C LYS A 66 -20.22 18.44 2.24
N LEU A 67 -18.98 18.89 2.40
CA LEU A 67 -17.79 18.05 2.25
C LEU A 67 -17.77 16.89 3.26
N LYS A 68 -18.11 17.16 4.52
CA LYS A 68 -18.19 16.13 5.58
C LYS A 68 -19.17 15.01 5.20
N ILE A 69 -20.36 15.36 4.71
CA ILE A 69 -21.38 14.38 4.28
C ILE A 69 -20.89 13.58 3.08
N THR A 70 -20.31 14.24 2.07
CA THR A 70 -19.79 13.57 0.87
C THR A 70 -18.69 12.56 1.23
N LEU A 71 -17.69 12.97 2.00
CA LEU A 71 -16.60 12.10 2.44
C LEU A 71 -17.11 10.97 3.35
N ALA A 72 -18.09 11.23 4.22
CA ALA A 72 -18.68 10.19 5.05
C ALA A 72 -19.41 9.14 4.21
N LYS A 73 -20.19 9.55 3.19
CA LYS A 73 -20.82 8.63 2.23
C LYS A 73 -19.77 7.78 1.51
N MET A 74 -18.75 8.41 0.94
CA MET A 74 -17.65 7.73 0.25
C MET A 74 -16.91 6.74 1.16
N SER A 75 -16.58 7.15 2.38
CA SER A 75 -15.86 6.31 3.35
C SER A 75 -16.64 5.04 3.73
N ARG A 76 -17.97 5.06 3.74
CA ARG A 76 -18.78 3.87 3.98
C ARG A 76 -18.65 2.85 2.85
N TYR A 77 -18.61 3.29 1.60
CA TYR A 77 -18.37 2.39 0.47
C TYR A 77 -16.95 1.82 0.51
N MET A 78 -15.95 2.67 0.75
CA MET A 78 -14.56 2.23 0.86
C MET A 78 -14.34 1.27 2.03
N MET A 79 -15.00 1.44 3.18
CA MET A 79 -14.85 0.53 4.31
C MET A 79 -15.37 -0.88 4.00
N LYS A 80 -16.40 -1.00 3.15
CA LYS A 80 -16.93 -2.30 2.71
C LYS A 80 -15.97 -3.02 1.77
N SER A 81 -15.24 -2.28 0.93
CA SER A 81 -14.26 -2.85 0.00
C SER A 81 -12.86 -3.00 0.58
N HIS A 82 -12.52 -2.27 1.64
CA HIS A 82 -11.20 -2.20 2.27
C HIS A 82 -10.54 -3.57 2.45
N ILE A 83 -11.25 -4.52 3.09
CA ILE A 83 -10.74 -5.87 3.34
C ILE A 83 -10.50 -6.62 2.02
N LYS A 84 -11.43 -6.54 1.06
CA LYS A 84 -11.29 -7.21 -0.25
C LYS A 84 -10.07 -6.67 -1.01
N LEU A 85 -9.92 -5.35 -1.06
CA LEU A 85 -8.78 -4.69 -1.70
C LEU A 85 -7.46 -5.04 -1.01
N ALA A 86 -7.45 -5.14 0.33
CA ALA A 86 -6.26 -5.53 1.09
C ALA A 86 -5.85 -6.98 0.79
N ILE A 87 -6.81 -7.91 0.69
CA ILE A 87 -6.56 -9.30 0.32
C ILE A 87 -5.98 -9.40 -1.09
N ILE A 88 -6.63 -8.76 -2.09
CA ILE A 88 -6.16 -8.77 -3.48
C ILE A 88 -4.75 -8.13 -3.58
N GLY A 89 -4.54 -6.98 -2.93
CA GLY A 89 -3.25 -6.31 -2.89
C GLY A 89 -2.17 -7.19 -2.24
N THR A 90 -2.51 -7.90 -1.16
CA THR A 90 -1.59 -8.84 -0.50
C THR A 90 -1.19 -9.99 -1.42
N MET A 91 -2.14 -10.59 -2.14
CA MET A 91 -1.85 -11.66 -3.10
C MET A 91 -0.89 -11.16 -4.18
N LEU A 92 -1.14 -9.98 -4.75
CA LEU A 92 -0.26 -9.37 -5.76
C LEU A 92 1.15 -9.07 -5.22
N ILE A 93 1.26 -8.57 -3.98
CA ILE A 93 2.56 -8.32 -3.33
C ILE A 93 3.33 -9.64 -3.11
N VAL A 94 2.64 -10.71 -2.68
CA VAL A 94 3.27 -12.01 -2.47
C VAL A 94 3.78 -12.59 -3.80
N PHE A 95 2.98 -12.53 -4.86
CA PHE A 95 3.43 -12.97 -6.19
C PHE A 95 4.57 -12.11 -6.73
N HIS A 96 4.49 -10.79 -6.59
CA HIS A 96 5.59 -9.89 -6.92
C HIS A 96 6.88 -10.27 -6.17
N GLY A 97 6.81 -10.41 -4.86
CA GLY A 97 7.95 -10.79 -4.02
C GLY A 97 8.53 -12.15 -4.39
N GLY A 98 7.69 -13.14 -4.67
CA GLY A 98 8.12 -14.47 -5.11
C GLY A 98 8.87 -14.43 -6.45
N ILE A 99 8.35 -13.70 -7.44
CA ILE A 99 9.03 -13.53 -8.73
C ILE A 99 10.39 -12.83 -8.52
N MET A 100 10.42 -11.75 -7.74
CA MET A 100 11.66 -11.01 -7.50
C MET A 100 12.69 -11.86 -6.74
N LEU A 101 12.29 -12.65 -5.74
CA LEU A 101 13.20 -13.53 -5.02
C LEU A 101 13.82 -14.60 -5.94
N VAL A 102 13.02 -15.23 -6.80
CA VAL A 102 13.50 -16.29 -7.68
C VAL A 102 14.32 -15.73 -8.85
N LYS A 103 13.89 -14.61 -9.46
CA LYS A 103 14.51 -14.12 -10.71
C LYS A 103 15.52 -13.02 -10.50
N LEU A 104 15.22 -12.08 -9.62
CA LEU A 104 16.11 -10.95 -9.36
C LEU A 104 17.11 -11.30 -8.25
N GLY A 105 16.69 -12.05 -7.22
CA GLY A 105 17.53 -12.45 -6.08
C GLY A 105 18.78 -13.22 -6.47
N GLU A 106 18.71 -14.09 -7.49
CA GLU A 106 19.88 -14.80 -8.04
C GLU A 106 20.88 -13.85 -8.71
N ILE A 107 20.40 -12.75 -9.30
CA ILE A 107 21.22 -11.80 -10.07
C ILE A 107 21.85 -10.74 -9.16
N VAL A 108 21.06 -10.14 -8.26
CA VAL A 108 21.52 -9.04 -7.40
C VAL A 108 21.98 -9.49 -6.02
N GLY A 109 21.76 -10.77 -5.69
CA GLY A 109 22.04 -11.35 -4.39
C GLY A 109 20.90 -11.18 -3.38
N TYR A 110 20.64 -12.23 -2.61
CA TYR A 110 19.60 -12.25 -1.56
C TYR A 110 19.89 -11.30 -0.39
N ALA A 111 21.14 -10.91 -0.20
CA ALA A 111 21.57 -9.95 0.81
C ALA A 111 21.51 -8.49 0.33
N SER A 112 21.09 -8.23 -0.92
CA SER A 112 20.98 -6.86 -1.42
C SER A 112 19.95 -6.06 -0.60
N PRO A 113 20.19 -4.76 -0.34
CA PRO A 113 19.26 -3.91 0.41
C PRO A 113 17.84 -3.92 -0.17
N LYS A 114 17.70 -4.02 -1.50
CA LYS A 114 16.40 -4.12 -2.16
C LYS A 114 15.65 -5.39 -1.78
N ILE A 115 16.30 -6.55 -1.84
CA ILE A 115 15.66 -7.83 -1.51
C ILE A 115 15.32 -7.90 -0.02
N ILE A 116 16.24 -7.49 0.85
CA ILE A 116 16.03 -7.45 2.31
C ILE A 116 14.85 -6.53 2.66
N SER A 117 14.83 -5.29 2.16
CA SER A 117 13.73 -4.36 2.43
C SER A 117 12.38 -4.89 1.93
N GLY A 118 12.36 -5.65 0.83
CA GLY A 118 11.16 -6.31 0.31
C GLY A 118 10.66 -7.42 1.25
N MET A 119 11.56 -8.27 1.75
CA MET A 119 11.21 -9.30 2.74
C MET A 119 10.68 -8.68 4.04
N ILE A 120 11.32 -7.62 4.54
CA ILE A 120 10.84 -6.89 5.73
C ILE A 120 9.45 -6.31 5.46
N ALA A 121 9.20 -5.73 4.29
CA ALA A 121 7.89 -5.20 3.92
C ALA A 121 6.80 -6.30 3.93
N ILE A 122 7.10 -7.50 3.42
CA ILE A 122 6.18 -8.65 3.45
C ILE A 122 5.88 -9.09 4.89
N LEU A 123 6.90 -9.14 5.76
CA LEU A 123 6.70 -9.47 7.18
C LEU A 123 5.83 -8.42 7.89
N CYS A 124 6.06 -7.12 7.64
CA CYS A 124 5.22 -6.05 8.16
C CYS A 124 3.78 -6.10 7.61
N LEU A 125 3.61 -6.49 6.34
CA LEU A 125 2.29 -6.72 5.75
C LEU A 125 1.55 -7.86 6.46
N ALA A 126 2.23 -8.98 6.73
CA ALA A 126 1.64 -10.10 7.46
C ALA A 126 1.15 -9.69 8.86
N LEU A 127 1.94 -8.91 9.60
CA LEU A 127 1.53 -8.34 10.89
C LEU A 127 0.32 -7.41 10.76
N THR A 128 0.29 -6.57 9.71
CA THR A 128 -0.82 -5.66 9.44
C THR A 128 -2.11 -6.40 9.12
N MET A 129 -2.02 -7.48 8.32
CA MET A 129 -3.14 -8.35 7.98
C MET A 129 -3.67 -9.09 9.22
N PHE A 130 -2.77 -9.60 10.06
CA PHE A 130 -3.14 -10.19 11.35
C PHE A 130 -3.86 -9.19 12.26
N ALA A 131 -3.33 -7.98 12.40
CA ALA A 131 -3.98 -6.91 13.16
C ALA A 131 -5.37 -6.55 12.59
N GLY A 132 -5.50 -6.53 11.26
CA GLY A 132 -6.76 -6.33 10.55
C GLY A 132 -7.79 -7.43 10.85
N TYR A 133 -7.35 -8.69 10.83
CA TYR A 133 -8.17 -9.85 11.18
C TYR A 133 -8.67 -9.78 12.62
N LEU A 134 -7.81 -9.46 13.60
CA LEU A 134 -8.21 -9.30 14.99
C LEU A 134 -9.28 -8.21 15.17
N ARG A 135 -9.15 -7.11 14.43
CA ARG A 135 -10.15 -6.02 14.41
C ARG A 135 -11.45 -6.46 13.76
N HIS A 136 -11.40 -7.26 12.70
CA HIS A 136 -12.60 -7.79 12.05
C HIS A 136 -13.39 -8.70 13.00
N LYS A 137 -12.71 -9.55 13.77
CA LYS A 137 -13.35 -10.41 14.79
C LYS A 137 -13.99 -9.62 15.94
N LYS A 138 -13.37 -8.53 16.41
CA LYS A 138 -13.94 -7.66 17.44
C LYS A 138 -13.43 -6.24 17.26
N SER A 139 -14.36 -5.30 17.14
CA SER A 139 -14.03 -3.88 17.12
C SER A 139 -13.80 -3.39 18.55
N SER A 140 -12.55 -3.16 18.92
CA SER A 140 -12.17 -2.50 20.18
C SER A 140 -11.18 -1.36 19.92
N GLY A 141 -11.11 -0.39 20.84
CA GLY A 141 -10.19 0.75 20.74
C GLY A 141 -8.72 0.31 20.65
N ILE A 142 -8.33 -0.68 21.46
CA ILE A 142 -6.98 -1.26 21.47
C ILE A 142 -6.65 -1.91 20.12
N ARG A 143 -7.53 -2.78 19.61
CA ARG A 143 -7.32 -3.47 18.31
C ARG A 143 -7.29 -2.49 17.14
N ARG A 144 -8.12 -1.44 17.20
CA ARG A 144 -8.06 -0.34 16.24
C ARG A 144 -6.71 0.35 16.28
N LYS A 145 -6.18 0.66 17.48
CA LYS A 145 -4.86 1.29 17.63
C LYS A 145 -3.74 0.36 17.15
N PHE A 146 -3.82 -0.94 17.45
CA PHE A 146 -2.84 -1.91 16.98
C PHE A 146 -2.81 -2.01 15.44
N HIS A 147 -3.98 -2.11 14.81
CA HIS A 147 -4.08 -2.13 13.34
C HIS A 147 -3.58 -0.83 12.70
N TYR A 148 -3.93 0.33 13.26
CA TYR A 148 -3.43 1.61 12.76
C TYR A 148 -1.90 1.68 12.86
N THR A 149 -1.33 1.27 14.00
CA THR A 149 0.13 1.33 14.24
C THR A 149 0.88 0.44 13.27
N THR A 150 0.45 -0.82 13.14
CA THR A 150 1.07 -1.79 12.20
C THR A 150 0.93 -1.33 10.75
N ALA A 151 -0.24 -0.80 10.35
CA ALA A 151 -0.43 -0.27 9.01
C ALA A 151 0.49 0.92 8.69
N PHE A 152 0.74 1.82 9.65
CA PHE A 152 1.68 2.93 9.45
C PHE A 152 3.14 2.47 9.39
N ILE A 153 3.52 1.50 10.23
CA ILE A 153 4.85 0.88 10.15
C ILE A 153 5.05 0.22 8.78
N PHE A 154 4.08 -0.59 8.33
CA PHE A 154 4.11 -1.19 7.01
C PHE A 154 4.18 -0.13 5.90
N THR A 155 3.38 0.94 5.99
CA THR A 155 3.42 2.05 5.02
C THR A 155 4.80 2.66 4.92
N PHE A 156 5.46 2.93 6.06
CA PHE A 156 6.80 3.47 6.08
C PHE A 156 7.80 2.52 5.42
N VAL A 157 7.84 1.25 5.85
CA VAL A 157 8.74 0.23 5.28
C VAL A 157 8.50 0.02 3.79
N PHE A 158 7.24 0.00 3.36
CA PHE A 158 6.85 -0.13 1.95
C PHE A 158 7.35 1.05 1.12
N LEU A 159 7.18 2.29 1.59
CA LEU A 159 7.68 3.47 0.88
C LEU A 159 9.21 3.47 0.82
N THR A 160 9.89 3.07 1.90
CA THR A 160 11.35 2.87 1.87
C THR A 160 11.73 1.84 0.81
N HIS A 161 11.10 0.67 0.80
CA HIS A 161 11.37 -0.36 -0.21
C HIS A 161 11.10 0.15 -1.64
N LEU A 162 10.02 0.90 -1.86
CA LEU A 162 9.65 1.44 -3.17
C LEU A 162 10.76 2.35 -3.73
N PHE A 163 11.25 3.29 -2.92
CA PHE A 163 12.24 4.28 -3.33
C PHE A 163 13.70 3.83 -3.16
N LEU A 164 13.96 2.72 -2.48
CA LEU A 164 15.30 2.15 -2.39
C LEU A 164 15.76 1.67 -3.78
N PRO A 165 16.91 2.13 -4.29
CA PRO A 165 17.45 1.64 -5.55
C PRO A 165 17.81 0.14 -5.46
N ILE A 166 17.99 -0.48 -6.63
CA ILE A 166 18.58 -1.83 -6.73
C ILE A 166 20.08 -1.64 -6.67
#